data_AF-A0A9K3LU14-F1
#
_entry.id   AF-A0A9K3LU14-F1
#
_cell.length_a   1.000
_cell.length_b   1.000
_cell.length_c   1.000
_cell.angle_alpha   90.00
_cell.angle_beta   90.00
_cell.angle_gamma   90.00
#
_symmetry.space_group_name_H-M   'P 1'
#
loop_
_entity.id
_entity.type
_entity.pdbx_description
1 polymer ?
#
loop_
_entity_poly.entity_id
_entity_poly.type
_entity_poly.pdbx_seq_one_letter_code
_entity_poly.pdbx_strand_id
1 'polypeptide(L)'
;MFQIWISCPVITFGIFASNPIWKLYRHFAERKPSCTPAREWCLGVLIIQPLAERIEKTFLSIQGFNALVQEQRQELHCLINDISSRCNLKGPLTAAEKLEFVKALEDDPFHGWILQDYSVERKEIFQCIDEVGGFVESEMDELKNSTDANAMSGVDQIASTVANFSLEFVVGVSKIVAERNSVNKASDQLPPICPRDLCSMDTRLFTASLKHQRRRLRQCFNDEGIEQIDQQFRNLRIAVREEKGLATILLKEQASSNLSTFENCWSPLRGRDYDSLRNYCRGIASVMPGTASVESDFSIINWTKDPNPHSLTHFSLEAILHCKQFGRLRKLFEE
;
A
#
# COMPACT_ATOMS: atom_id res chain seq x y z
N MET A 1 4.46 5.93 -7.56
CA MET A 1 4.27 5.11 -6.34
C MET A 1 4.18 3.61 -6.66
N PHE A 2 3.48 3.18 -7.72
CA PHE A 2 3.36 1.75 -8.09
C PHE A 2 4.36 1.21 -9.12
N GLN A 3 5.29 2.02 -9.63
CA GLN A 3 6.22 1.60 -10.69
C GLN A 3 7.24 0.54 -10.23
N ILE A 4 7.44 0.37 -8.92
CA ILE A 4 8.29 -0.69 -8.32
C ILE A 4 7.52 -2.00 -8.14
N TRP A 5 6.20 -1.94 -7.99
CA TRP A 5 5.41 -3.10 -7.58
C TRP A 5 5.10 -4.08 -8.71
N ILE A 6 5.26 -3.68 -9.97
CA ILE A 6 4.79 -4.47 -11.15
C ILE A 6 5.97 -5.01 -11.99
N SER A 7 7.22 -4.72 -11.62
CA SER A 7 8.39 -5.22 -12.37
C SER A 7 8.76 -6.67 -12.01
N CYS A 8 8.17 -7.27 -10.97
CA CYS A 8 8.52 -8.62 -10.53
C CYS A 8 7.26 -9.52 -10.37
N PRO A 9 7.05 -10.52 -11.26
CA PRO A 9 5.96 -11.52 -11.13
C PRO A 9 5.91 -12.24 -9.77
N VAL A 10 7.01 -12.21 -9.03
CA VAL A 10 7.19 -12.80 -7.70
C VAL A 10 6.33 -12.08 -6.63
N ILE A 11 6.16 -10.76 -6.75
CA ILE A 11 5.42 -9.95 -5.75
C ILE A 11 3.91 -10.23 -5.84
N THR A 12 3.37 -10.35 -7.06
CA THR A 12 1.95 -10.64 -7.26
C THR A 12 1.53 -12.02 -6.75
N PHE A 13 2.46 -12.98 -6.65
CA PHE A 13 2.18 -14.32 -6.12
C PHE A 13 2.36 -14.41 -4.60
N GLY A 14 3.32 -13.69 -4.01
CA GLY A 14 3.57 -13.68 -2.56
C GLY A 14 2.38 -13.17 -1.74
N ILE A 15 1.58 -12.26 -2.31
CA ILE A 15 0.44 -11.61 -1.63
C ILE A 15 -0.79 -12.55 -1.51
N PHE A 16 -0.87 -13.63 -2.29
CA PHE A 16 -2.06 -14.51 -2.31
C PHE A 16 -1.91 -15.83 -1.52
N ALA A 17 -0.75 -16.11 -0.91
CA ALA A 17 -0.52 -17.38 -0.25
C ALA A 17 -0.75 -17.31 1.26
N SER A 18 -2.00 -17.51 1.71
CA SER A 18 -2.31 -17.80 3.13
C SER A 18 -1.78 -19.17 3.60
N ASN A 19 -1.14 -19.94 2.72
CA ASN A 19 -0.44 -21.18 3.03
C ASN A 19 1.07 -20.95 2.94
N PRO A 20 1.88 -21.54 3.84
CA PRO A 20 3.32 -21.42 3.74
C PRO A 20 3.80 -21.98 2.39
N ILE A 21 4.39 -21.12 1.56
CA ILE A 21 4.81 -21.42 0.19
C ILE A 21 5.76 -22.62 0.14
N TRP A 22 6.51 -22.90 1.21
CA TRP A 22 7.36 -24.08 1.33
C TRP A 22 6.58 -25.41 1.34
N LYS A 23 5.33 -25.43 1.82
CA LYS A 23 4.45 -26.61 1.71
C LYS A 23 4.03 -26.85 0.27
N LEU A 24 3.79 -25.77 -0.48
CA LEU A 24 3.48 -25.83 -1.91
C LEU A 24 4.70 -26.37 -2.69
N TYR A 25 5.90 -25.90 -2.35
CA TYR A 25 7.15 -26.40 -2.91
C TYR A 25 7.34 -27.90 -2.65
N ARG A 26 7.17 -28.37 -1.40
CA ARG A 26 7.22 -29.81 -1.09
C ARG A 26 6.17 -30.60 -1.86
N HIS A 27 4.95 -30.06 -1.97
CA HIS A 27 3.88 -30.71 -2.74
C HIS A 27 4.23 -30.85 -4.21
N PHE A 28 4.87 -29.84 -4.82
CA PHE A 28 5.35 -29.93 -6.20
C PHE A 28 6.51 -30.92 -6.36
N ALA A 29 7.44 -30.96 -5.41
CA ALA A 29 8.53 -31.94 -5.40
C ALA A 29 8.02 -33.38 -5.30
N GLU A 30 6.96 -33.62 -4.50
CA GLU A 30 6.34 -34.94 -4.31
C GLU A 30 5.47 -35.36 -5.50
N ARG A 31 4.62 -34.47 -6.02
CA ARG A 31 3.62 -34.82 -7.04
C ARG A 31 4.07 -34.63 -8.48
N LYS A 32 5.15 -33.89 -8.72
CA LYS A 32 5.72 -33.58 -10.04
C LYS A 32 4.66 -33.29 -11.12
N PRO A 33 3.74 -32.33 -10.90
CA PRO A 33 2.77 -31.95 -11.92
C PRO A 33 3.48 -31.41 -13.16
N SER A 34 2.80 -31.50 -14.31
CA SER A 34 3.33 -31.08 -15.62
C SER A 34 3.69 -29.59 -15.71
N CYS A 35 3.22 -28.77 -14.77
CA CYS A 35 3.46 -27.33 -14.68
C CYS A 35 4.20 -26.91 -13.39
N THR A 36 5.23 -27.66 -12.98
CA THR A 36 6.03 -27.33 -11.80
C THR A 36 6.94 -26.12 -12.08
N PRO A 37 6.87 -25.04 -11.28
CA PRO A 37 7.81 -23.91 -11.41
C PRO A 37 9.25 -24.34 -11.15
N ALA A 38 10.22 -23.62 -11.73
CA ALA A 38 11.64 -23.87 -11.50
C ALA A 38 12.01 -23.71 -10.00
N ARG A 39 13.04 -24.43 -9.56
CA ARG A 39 13.50 -24.44 -8.16
C ARG A 39 13.94 -23.06 -7.71
N GLU A 40 14.67 -22.37 -8.57
CA GLU A 40 15.21 -21.04 -8.38
C GLU A 40 14.08 -20.01 -8.21
N TRP A 41 13.01 -20.16 -8.99
CA TRP A 41 11.84 -19.31 -8.88
C TRP A 41 11.13 -19.50 -7.53
N CYS A 42 10.95 -20.75 -7.10
CA CYS A 42 10.32 -21.05 -5.81
C CYS A 42 11.13 -20.49 -4.63
N LEU A 43 12.46 -20.63 -4.68
CA LEU A 43 13.35 -20.08 -3.65
C LEU A 43 13.32 -18.55 -3.63
N GLY A 44 13.36 -17.90 -4.80
CA GLY A 44 13.23 -16.45 -4.90
C GLY A 44 11.94 -15.92 -4.27
N VAL A 45 10.81 -16.60 -4.49
CA VAL A 45 9.52 -16.25 -3.86
C VAL A 45 9.58 -16.41 -2.33
N LEU A 46 10.16 -17.51 -1.84
CA LEU A 46 10.31 -17.74 -0.40
C LEU A 46 11.17 -16.68 0.29
N ILE A 47 12.23 -16.22 -0.38
CA ILE A 47 13.13 -15.19 0.14
C ILE A 47 12.45 -13.81 0.18
N ILE A 48 11.67 -13.47 -0.85
CA ILE A 48 11.01 -12.15 -0.95
C ILE A 48 9.76 -12.07 -0.05
N GLN A 49 9.11 -13.20 0.25
CA GLN A 49 7.86 -13.23 1.02
C GLN A 49 7.91 -12.44 2.34
N PRO A 50 8.91 -12.60 3.24
CA PRO A 50 8.97 -11.84 4.49
C PRO A 50 9.11 -10.33 4.29
N LEU A 51 9.74 -9.90 3.19
CA LEU A 51 9.82 -8.48 2.82
C LEU A 51 8.45 -7.99 2.34
N ALA A 52 7.79 -8.76 1.48
CA ALA A 52 6.45 -8.45 0.98
C ALA A 52 5.42 -8.32 2.11
N GLU A 53 5.41 -9.24 3.09
CA GLU A 53 4.54 -9.19 4.26
C GLU A 53 4.75 -7.90 5.10
N ARG A 54 6.01 -7.50 5.28
CA ARG A 54 6.35 -6.26 5.99
C ARG A 54 5.86 -5.02 5.24
N ILE A 55 6.01 -5.02 3.92
CA ILE A 55 5.53 -3.95 3.05
C ILE A 55 3.99 -3.87 3.12
N GLU A 56 3.30 -4.99 2.99
CA GLU A 56 1.83 -5.07 3.07
C GLU A 56 1.32 -4.52 4.41
N LYS A 57 1.92 -4.94 5.53
CA LYS A 57 1.55 -4.44 6.85
C LYS A 57 1.71 -2.92 6.96
N THR A 58 2.76 -2.36 6.37
CA THR A 58 2.96 -0.90 6.34
C THR A 58 1.90 -0.22 5.49
N PHE A 59 1.60 -0.79 4.33
CA PHE A 59 0.61 -0.25 3.41
C PHE A 59 -0.78 -0.21 4.06
N LEU A 60 -1.15 -1.27 4.77
CA LEU A 60 -2.37 -1.32 5.56
C LEU A 60 -2.38 -0.26 6.68
N SER A 61 -1.23 -0.01 7.32
CA SER A 61 -1.09 1.02 8.35
C SER A 61 -1.35 2.43 7.80
N ILE A 62 -0.78 2.75 6.62
CA ILE A 62 -0.92 4.09 6.02
C ILE A 62 -2.27 4.35 5.36
N GLN A 63 -3.05 3.30 5.07
CA GLN A 63 -4.39 3.38 4.48
C GLN A 63 -5.51 3.73 5.47
N GLY A 64 -5.18 3.83 6.77
CA GLY A 64 -6.17 4.11 7.81
C GLY A 64 -6.87 5.45 7.67
N PHE A 65 -8.10 5.52 8.17
CA PHE A 65 -9.01 6.66 7.97
C PHE A 65 -8.48 8.01 8.48
N ASN A 66 -7.57 7.96 9.45
CA ASN A 66 -7.09 9.12 10.19
C ASN A 66 -5.57 9.30 10.10
N ALA A 67 -4.87 8.52 9.25
CA ALA A 67 -3.42 8.61 9.16
C ALA A 67 -3.01 9.99 8.60
N LEU A 68 -2.36 10.80 9.43
CA LEU A 68 -1.81 12.08 9.01
C LEU A 68 -0.65 11.86 8.03
N VAL A 69 -0.40 12.79 7.12
CA VAL A 69 0.76 12.68 6.18
C VAL A 69 2.09 12.56 6.93
N GLN A 70 2.19 13.15 8.13
CA GLN A 70 3.37 12.97 8.99
C GLN A 70 3.49 11.53 9.52
N GLU A 71 2.40 10.90 9.92
CA GLU A 71 2.38 9.50 10.38
C GLU A 71 2.67 8.55 9.22
N GLN A 72 2.09 8.79 8.04
CA GLN A 72 2.40 8.05 6.82
C GLN A 72 3.89 8.14 6.46
N ARG A 73 4.49 9.33 6.59
CA ARG A 73 5.94 9.52 6.38
C ARG A 73 6.78 8.75 7.38
N GLN A 74 6.39 8.75 8.65
CA GLN A 74 7.10 7.99 9.68
C GLN A 74 7.03 6.49 9.40
N GLU A 75 5.87 5.97 9.02
CA GLU A 75 5.69 4.56 8.66
C GLU A 75 6.54 4.15 7.44
N LEU A 76 6.61 5.00 6.41
CA LEU A 76 7.48 4.76 5.24
C LEU A 76 8.97 4.81 5.61
N HIS A 77 9.40 5.71 6.50
CA HIS A 77 10.77 5.73 7.02
C HIS A 77 11.11 4.48 7.83
N CYS A 78 10.19 4.05 8.70
CA CYS A 78 10.35 2.79 9.44
C CYS A 78 10.48 1.61 8.46
N LEU A 79 9.69 1.59 7.38
CA LEU A 79 9.78 0.53 6.36
C LEU A 79 11.12 0.54 5.61
N ILE A 80 11.62 1.73 5.22
CA ILE A 80 12.95 1.86 4.61
C ILE A 80 14.02 1.31 5.56
N ASN A 81 13.99 1.69 6.84
CA ASN A 81 14.96 1.24 7.83
C ASN A 81 14.88 -0.27 8.08
N ASP A 82 13.68 -0.85 8.10
CA ASP A 82 13.49 -2.28 8.30
C ASP A 82 14.03 -3.09 7.12
N ILE A 83 13.78 -2.66 5.87
CA ILE A 83 14.30 -3.35 4.69
C ILE A 83 15.81 -3.14 4.56
N SER A 84 16.30 -1.93 4.84
CA SER A 84 17.73 -1.63 4.81
C SER A 84 18.49 -2.41 5.86
N SER A 85 17.95 -2.58 7.07
CA SER A 85 18.60 -3.37 8.12
C SER A 85 18.62 -4.87 7.82
N ARG A 86 17.53 -5.43 7.25
CA ARG A 86 17.46 -6.85 6.86
C ARG A 86 18.44 -7.23 5.75
N CYS A 87 18.60 -6.37 4.75
CA CYS A 87 19.52 -6.62 3.64
C CYS A 87 20.88 -5.94 3.80
N ASN A 88 21.13 -5.32 4.96
CA ASN A 88 22.32 -4.50 5.27
C ASN A 88 22.68 -3.49 4.16
N LEU A 89 21.65 -2.82 3.62
CA LEU A 89 21.83 -1.81 2.57
C LEU A 89 22.54 -0.58 3.13
N LYS A 90 23.49 -0.03 2.39
CA LYS A 90 24.18 1.21 2.71
C LYS A 90 23.63 2.35 1.87
N GLY A 91 23.14 3.41 2.52
CA GLY A 91 22.76 4.65 1.87
C GLY A 91 21.84 5.53 2.73
N PRO A 92 21.60 6.80 2.34
CA PRO A 92 22.09 7.44 1.12
C PRO A 92 23.61 7.66 1.16
N LEU A 93 24.32 7.21 0.13
CA LEU A 93 25.77 7.34 -0.01
C LEU A 93 26.15 8.76 -0.44
N THR A 94 27.26 9.25 0.10
CA THR A 94 27.92 10.45 -0.41
C THR A 94 28.57 10.19 -1.77
N ALA A 95 28.90 11.26 -2.50
CA ALA A 95 29.60 11.15 -3.78
C ALA A 95 30.95 10.43 -3.67
N ALA A 96 31.64 10.56 -2.53
CA ALA A 96 32.91 9.88 -2.26
C ALA A 96 32.70 8.37 -2.05
N GLU A 97 31.77 7.98 -1.19
CA GLU A 97 31.45 6.56 -0.91
C GLU A 97 30.95 5.84 -2.16
N LYS A 98 30.14 6.54 -2.98
CA LYS A 98 29.67 6.01 -4.27
C LYS A 98 30.82 5.75 -5.23
N LEU A 99 31.79 6.65 -5.32
CA LEU A 99 32.97 6.47 -6.16
C LEU A 99 33.84 5.31 -5.67
N GLU A 100 34.01 5.16 -4.34
CA GLU A 100 34.73 4.03 -3.75
C GLU A 100 34.06 2.69 -4.07
N PHE A 101 32.73 2.61 -3.95
CA PHE A 101 31.99 1.39 -4.28
C PHE A 101 32.07 1.04 -5.77
N VAL A 102 32.02 2.05 -6.66
CA VAL A 102 32.18 1.83 -8.11
C VAL A 102 33.57 1.31 -8.45
N LYS A 103 34.63 1.82 -7.81
CA LYS A 103 35.99 1.28 -7.97
C LYS A 103 36.07 -0.17 -7.52
N ALA A 104 35.44 -0.51 -6.39
CA ALA A 104 35.39 -1.89 -5.91
C ALA A 104 34.68 -2.84 -6.91
N LEU A 105 33.67 -2.35 -7.64
CA LEU A 105 33.01 -3.09 -8.72
C LEU A 105 33.88 -3.24 -9.99
N GLU A 106 34.76 -2.27 -10.28
CA GLU A 106 35.73 -2.37 -11.37
C GLU A 106 36.80 -3.41 -11.06
N ASP A 107 37.23 -3.51 -9.80
CA ASP A 107 38.20 -4.50 -9.33
C ASP A 107 37.57 -5.91 -9.20
N ASP A 108 36.33 -5.99 -8.73
CA ASP A 108 35.55 -7.23 -8.59
C ASP A 108 34.10 -7.02 -9.07
N PRO A 109 33.74 -7.51 -10.27
CA PRO A 109 32.37 -7.43 -10.80
C PRO A 109 31.30 -8.08 -9.92
N PHE A 110 31.70 -8.95 -8.98
CA PHE A 110 30.82 -9.63 -8.04
C PHE A 110 30.81 -8.99 -6.65
N HIS A 111 31.42 -7.81 -6.47
CA HIS A 111 31.50 -7.12 -5.19
C HIS A 111 30.11 -6.83 -4.59
N GLY A 112 29.13 -6.47 -5.42
CA GLY A 112 27.77 -6.19 -4.96
C GLY A 112 26.91 -5.47 -5.99
N TRP A 113 25.89 -4.77 -5.51
CA TRP A 113 24.94 -4.03 -6.34
C TRP A 113 24.81 -2.60 -5.85
N ILE A 114 24.67 -1.66 -6.79
CA ILE A 114 24.46 -0.24 -6.51
C ILE A 114 23.33 0.30 -7.37
N LEU A 115 22.43 1.06 -6.74
CA LEU A 115 21.35 1.76 -7.42
C LEU A 115 21.21 3.16 -6.85
N GLN A 116 21.49 4.16 -7.68
CA GLN A 116 21.49 5.58 -7.29
C GLN A 116 22.38 5.84 -6.08
N ASP A 117 21.80 6.13 -4.92
CA ASP A 117 22.52 6.51 -3.70
C ASP A 117 22.50 5.38 -2.67
N TYR A 118 22.14 4.17 -3.07
CA TYR A 118 22.12 2.99 -2.20
C TYR A 118 22.95 1.87 -2.80
N SER A 119 23.64 1.11 -1.95
CA SER A 119 24.46 -0.04 -2.34
C SER A 119 24.30 -1.19 -1.36
N VAL A 120 24.68 -2.39 -1.80
CA VAL A 120 24.75 -3.58 -0.96
C VAL A 120 25.84 -4.51 -1.46
N GLU A 121 26.65 -5.03 -0.54
CA GLU A 121 27.71 -5.99 -0.86
C GLU A 121 27.12 -7.39 -1.06
N ARG A 122 27.73 -8.18 -1.94
CA ARG A 122 27.23 -9.52 -2.28
C ARG A 122 27.11 -10.44 -1.08
N LYS A 123 28.07 -10.39 -0.16
CA LYS A 123 28.08 -11.19 1.07
C LYS A 123 26.88 -10.90 1.98
N GLU A 124 26.44 -9.64 2.03
CA GLU A 124 25.33 -9.20 2.89
C GLU A 124 23.99 -9.71 2.36
N ILE A 125 23.85 -9.80 1.03
CA ILE A 125 22.68 -10.40 0.40
C ILE A 125 22.60 -11.89 0.70
N PHE A 126 23.71 -12.63 0.65
CA PHE A 126 23.71 -14.03 1.04
C PHE A 126 23.36 -14.21 2.51
N GLN A 127 23.91 -13.38 3.40
CA GLN A 127 23.51 -13.40 4.81
C GLN A 127 22.01 -13.13 4.97
N CYS A 128 21.46 -12.13 4.28
CA CYS A 128 20.02 -11.85 4.29
C CYS A 128 19.18 -13.04 3.80
N ILE A 129 19.65 -13.78 2.80
CA ILE A 129 18.97 -14.98 2.27
C ILE A 129 18.98 -16.10 3.31
N ASP A 130 20.13 -16.34 3.94
CA ASP A 130 20.30 -17.41 4.92
C ASP A 130 19.46 -17.14 6.19
N GLU A 131 19.28 -15.87 6.56
CA GLU A 131 18.43 -15.43 7.69
C GLU A 131 16.92 -15.61 7.47
N VAL A 132 16.45 -15.91 6.24
CA VAL A 132 15.02 -16.19 5.95
C VAL A 132 14.54 -17.45 6.67
N GLY A 133 15.42 -18.45 6.81
CA GLY A 133 15.16 -19.65 7.59
C GLY A 133 15.86 -20.89 7.05
N GLY A 134 16.05 -21.88 7.94
CA GLY A 134 16.90 -23.05 7.66
C GLY A 134 16.48 -23.92 6.47
N PHE A 135 15.24 -23.82 6.00
CA PHE A 135 14.84 -24.47 4.74
C PHE A 135 15.48 -23.80 3.51
N VAL A 136 15.45 -22.47 3.45
CA VAL A 136 16.05 -21.70 2.35
C VAL A 136 17.58 -21.85 2.39
N GLU A 137 18.18 -21.77 3.58
CA GLU A 137 19.61 -22.00 3.79
C GLU A 137 20.06 -23.36 3.24
N SER A 138 19.38 -24.45 3.62
CA SER A 138 19.69 -25.80 3.14
C SER A 138 19.58 -25.94 1.62
N GLU A 139 18.54 -25.37 1.00
CA GLU A 139 18.33 -25.46 -0.45
C GLU A 139 19.33 -24.58 -1.22
N MET A 140 19.68 -23.41 -0.67
CA MET A 140 20.71 -22.54 -1.24
C MET A 140 22.09 -23.18 -1.16
N ASP A 141 22.42 -23.86 -0.07
CA ASP A 141 23.68 -24.59 0.07
C ASP A 141 23.77 -25.79 -0.86
N GLU A 142 22.67 -26.52 -1.08
CA GLU A 142 22.62 -27.58 -2.11
C GLU A 142 22.88 -27.01 -3.51
N LEU A 143 22.34 -25.84 -3.83
CA LEU A 143 22.57 -25.18 -5.11
C LEU A 143 24.01 -24.65 -5.25
N LYS A 144 24.57 -24.04 -4.19
CA LYS A 144 25.95 -23.55 -4.15
C LYS A 144 26.97 -24.68 -4.30
N ASN A 145 26.68 -25.85 -3.71
CA ASN A 145 27.55 -27.03 -3.74
C ASN A 145 27.35 -27.91 -4.99
N SER A 146 26.39 -27.57 -5.86
CA SER A 146 26.17 -28.28 -7.11
C SER A 146 27.29 -28.00 -8.11
N THR A 147 27.78 -29.04 -8.79
CA THR A 147 28.73 -28.90 -9.91
C THR A 147 28.05 -28.47 -11.23
N ASP A 148 26.72 -28.32 -11.24
CA ASP A 148 25.98 -27.87 -12.42
C ASP A 148 26.10 -26.35 -12.60
N ALA A 149 26.65 -25.93 -13.76
CA ALA A 149 26.78 -24.52 -14.12
C ALA A 149 25.42 -23.79 -14.15
N ASN A 150 24.33 -24.50 -14.44
CA ASN A 150 22.99 -23.92 -14.39
C ASN A 150 22.53 -23.63 -12.96
N ALA A 151 22.87 -24.50 -12.00
CA ALA A 151 22.56 -24.29 -10.59
C ALA A 151 23.32 -23.08 -10.02
N MET A 152 24.60 -22.95 -10.38
CA MET A 152 25.43 -21.82 -9.94
C MET A 152 24.95 -20.48 -10.55
N SER A 153 24.52 -20.48 -11.82
CA SER A 153 23.83 -19.34 -12.45
C SER A 153 22.51 -19.02 -11.73
N GLY A 154 21.76 -20.03 -11.28
CA GLY A 154 20.54 -19.87 -10.51
C GLY A 154 20.76 -19.16 -9.17
N VAL A 155 21.83 -19.50 -8.44
CA VAL A 155 22.22 -18.83 -7.18
C VAL A 155 22.47 -17.34 -7.40
N ASP A 156 23.20 -17.01 -8.47
CA ASP A 156 23.53 -15.62 -8.80
C ASP A 156 22.31 -14.83 -9.27
N GLN A 157 21.38 -15.48 -9.98
CA GLN A 157 20.09 -14.89 -10.35
C GLN A 157 19.24 -14.60 -9.11
N ILE A 158 19.17 -15.52 -8.15
CA ILE A 158 18.45 -15.31 -6.89
C ILE A 158 19.05 -14.12 -6.13
N ALA A 159 20.36 -14.12 -5.91
CA ALA A 159 21.03 -13.04 -5.19
C ALA A 159 20.82 -11.68 -5.89
N SER A 160 20.96 -11.64 -7.22
CA SER A 160 20.71 -10.43 -8.01
C SER A 160 19.26 -9.96 -7.90
N THR A 161 18.30 -10.89 -7.90
CA THR A 161 16.87 -10.55 -7.78
C THR A 161 16.56 -9.93 -6.43
N VAL A 162 17.09 -10.51 -5.34
CA VAL A 162 16.90 -10.01 -3.97
C VAL A 162 17.55 -8.64 -3.80
N ALA A 163 18.78 -8.47 -4.27
CA ALA A 163 19.51 -7.21 -4.21
C ALA A 163 18.78 -6.09 -4.97
N ASN A 164 18.40 -6.35 -6.22
CA ASN A 164 17.70 -5.37 -7.07
C ASN A 164 16.33 -5.04 -6.49
N PHE A 165 15.57 -6.02 -6.00
CA PHE A 165 14.29 -5.77 -5.35
C PHE A 165 14.43 -4.83 -4.14
N SER A 166 15.35 -5.13 -3.23
CA SER A 166 15.56 -4.34 -2.01
C SER A 166 16.05 -2.93 -2.33
N LEU A 167 16.98 -2.78 -3.28
CA LEU A 167 17.48 -1.48 -3.72
C LEU A 167 16.41 -0.65 -4.42
N GLU A 168 15.72 -1.22 -5.41
CA GLU A 168 14.64 -0.53 -6.13
C GLU A 168 13.55 -0.08 -5.16
N PHE A 169 13.18 -0.95 -4.22
CA PHE A 169 12.19 -0.63 -3.19
C PHE A 169 12.61 0.59 -2.36
N VAL A 170 13.79 0.54 -1.74
CA VAL A 170 14.27 1.65 -0.90
C VAL A 170 14.43 2.93 -1.70
N VAL A 171 14.96 2.84 -2.92
CA VAL A 171 15.13 3.99 -3.81
C VAL A 171 13.81 4.64 -4.19
N GLY A 172 12.76 3.89 -4.52
CA GLY A 172 11.51 4.56 -4.88
C GLY A 172 10.64 4.94 -3.70
N VAL A 173 10.73 4.25 -2.55
CA VAL A 173 10.05 4.72 -1.34
C VAL A 173 10.72 5.98 -0.80
N SER A 174 12.05 6.10 -0.86
CA SER A 174 12.75 7.33 -0.44
C SER A 174 12.39 8.54 -1.31
N LYS A 175 12.00 8.30 -2.57
CA LYS A 175 11.45 9.32 -3.49
C LYS A 175 10.00 9.69 -3.24
N ILE A 176 9.27 8.97 -2.36
CA ILE A 176 7.91 9.35 -2.00
C ILE A 176 7.97 10.59 -1.12
N VAL A 177 7.95 11.74 -1.79
CA VAL A 177 7.85 13.05 -1.17
C VAL A 177 6.40 13.51 -1.27
N ALA A 178 5.63 13.25 -0.23
CA ALA A 178 4.32 13.89 -0.05
C ALA A 178 4.53 15.31 0.49
N GLU A 179 5.08 16.21 -0.33
CA GLU A 179 5.39 17.58 0.11
C GLU A 179 4.13 18.43 0.26
N ARG A 180 3.75 18.64 1.52
CA ARG A 180 2.87 19.74 1.94
C ARG A 180 3.73 21.00 2.03
N ASN A 181 3.51 21.97 1.15
CA ASN A 181 4.15 23.28 1.21
C ASN A 181 3.11 24.39 1.47
N SER A 182 3.58 25.63 1.59
CA SER A 182 2.75 26.80 1.90
C SER A 182 1.67 27.10 0.85
N VAL A 183 1.78 26.51 -0.35
CA VAL A 183 0.81 26.64 -1.43
C VAL A 183 -0.40 25.72 -1.21
N ASN A 184 -0.23 24.59 -0.51
CA ASN A 184 -1.26 23.55 -0.37
C ASN A 184 -2.33 23.87 0.69
N LYS A 185 -2.12 24.91 1.53
CA LYS A 185 -2.98 25.25 2.69
C LYS A 185 -3.46 24.01 3.45
N ALA A 186 -2.54 23.10 3.76
CA ALA A 186 -2.87 21.83 4.36
C ALA A 186 -3.45 22.05 5.77
N SER A 187 -4.57 21.40 6.07
CA SER A 187 -5.08 21.27 7.43
C SER A 187 -4.40 20.06 8.08
N ASP A 188 -3.86 20.23 9.28
CA ASP A 188 -3.35 19.13 10.11
C ASP A 188 -4.48 18.32 10.75
N GLN A 189 -5.71 18.79 10.59
CA GLN A 189 -6.91 18.12 11.06
C GLN A 189 -7.70 17.60 9.86
N LEU A 190 -7.76 16.28 9.72
CA LEU A 190 -8.70 15.63 8.83
C LEU A 190 -10.10 15.81 9.43
N PRO A 191 -11.11 16.18 8.62
CA PRO A 191 -12.47 16.28 9.12
C PRO A 191 -12.97 14.89 9.52
N PRO A 192 -13.70 14.77 10.64
CA PRO A 192 -14.20 13.49 11.11
C PRO A 192 -15.23 12.92 10.12
N ILE A 193 -14.97 11.72 9.60
CA ILE A 193 -15.78 11.06 8.56
C ILE A 193 -16.51 9.80 9.07
N CYS A 194 -16.05 9.23 10.18
CA CYS A 194 -16.65 8.08 10.83
C CYS A 194 -17.64 8.51 11.92
N PRO A 195 -18.74 7.76 12.15
CA PRO A 195 -19.71 8.09 13.20
C PRO A 195 -19.09 8.28 14.59
N ARG A 196 -18.08 7.48 14.92
CA ARG A 196 -17.30 7.61 16.16
C ARG A 196 -16.64 8.99 16.30
N ASP A 197 -15.94 9.42 15.26
CA ASP A 197 -15.18 10.67 15.26
C ASP A 197 -16.14 11.86 15.27
N LEU A 198 -17.27 11.74 14.57
CA LEU A 198 -18.37 12.71 14.62
C LEU A 198 -18.95 12.86 16.04
N CYS A 199 -19.17 11.75 16.75
CA CYS A 199 -19.70 11.78 18.11
C CYS A 199 -18.74 12.47 19.10
N SER A 200 -17.44 12.37 18.83
CA SER A 200 -16.37 12.98 19.62
C SER A 200 -16.18 14.48 19.31
N MET A 201 -16.74 14.97 18.20
CA MET A 201 -16.64 16.37 17.78
C MET A 201 -17.58 17.26 18.61
N ASP A 202 -17.12 18.48 18.91
CA ASP A 202 -17.98 19.50 19.51
C ASP A 202 -19.03 20.02 18.52
N THR A 203 -20.27 20.21 18.98
CA THR A 203 -21.37 20.68 18.12
C THR A 203 -21.08 22.05 17.52
N ARG A 204 -20.45 22.96 18.27
CA ARG A 204 -20.14 24.30 17.76
C ARG A 204 -19.11 24.23 16.64
N LEU A 205 -18.12 23.34 16.77
CA LEU A 205 -17.12 23.10 15.72
C LEU A 205 -17.76 22.49 14.47
N PHE A 206 -18.66 21.52 14.63
CA PHE A 206 -19.36 20.90 13.50
C PHE A 206 -20.23 21.92 12.75
N THR A 207 -21.07 22.67 13.46
CA THR A 207 -21.92 23.71 12.86
C THR A 207 -21.08 24.84 12.23
N ALA A 208 -19.94 25.20 12.83
CA ALA A 208 -19.01 26.16 12.22
C ALA A 208 -18.41 25.63 10.91
N SER A 209 -18.04 24.34 10.86
CA SER A 209 -17.56 23.68 9.65
C SER A 209 -18.62 23.68 8.53
N LEU A 210 -19.86 23.31 8.86
CA LEU A 210 -20.99 23.37 7.91
C LEU A 210 -21.21 24.79 7.37
N LYS A 211 -21.15 25.81 8.24
CA LYS A 211 -21.28 27.21 7.82
C LYS A 211 -20.14 27.63 6.89
N HIS A 212 -18.90 27.25 7.22
CA HIS A 212 -17.73 27.54 6.39
C HIS A 212 -17.84 26.90 4.99
N GLN A 213 -18.34 25.67 4.93
CA GLN A 213 -18.47 24.92 3.68
C GLN A 213 -19.80 25.15 2.95
N ARG A 214 -20.70 26.00 3.47
CA ARG A 214 -22.07 26.18 2.98
C ARG A 214 -22.16 26.49 1.49
N ARG A 215 -21.26 27.31 0.95
CA ARG A 215 -21.22 27.61 -0.50
C ARG A 215 -20.94 26.38 -1.36
N ARG A 216 -20.07 25.48 -0.90
CA ARG A 216 -19.76 24.21 -1.58
C ARG A 216 -20.88 23.19 -1.40
N LEU A 217 -21.44 23.10 -0.19
CA LEU A 217 -22.57 22.23 0.12
C LEU A 217 -23.77 22.49 -0.77
N ARG A 218 -24.06 23.78 -1.07
CA ARG A 218 -25.16 24.18 -1.96
C ARG A 218 -25.06 23.67 -3.40
N GLN A 219 -23.91 23.15 -3.82
CA GLN A 219 -23.77 22.51 -5.14
C GLN A 219 -24.38 21.11 -5.17
N CYS A 220 -24.52 20.45 -4.01
CA CYS A 220 -25.01 19.07 -3.90
C CYS A 220 -26.23 18.92 -2.98
N PHE A 221 -26.48 19.89 -2.09
CA PHE A 221 -27.57 19.89 -1.12
C PHE A 221 -28.36 21.20 -1.21
N ASN A 222 -29.68 21.12 -1.09
CA ASN A 222 -30.52 22.30 -0.87
C ASN A 222 -30.38 22.80 0.58
N ASP A 223 -30.91 23.99 0.88
CA ASP A 223 -30.81 24.57 2.23
C ASP A 223 -31.48 23.69 3.31
N GLU A 224 -32.55 22.97 2.95
CA GLU A 224 -33.21 21.99 3.82
C GLU A 224 -32.31 20.77 4.11
N GLY A 225 -31.65 20.23 3.09
CA GLY A 225 -30.71 19.12 3.23
C GLY A 225 -29.50 19.50 4.09
N ILE A 226 -29.05 20.75 4.04
CA ILE A 226 -28.00 21.26 4.93
C ILE A 226 -28.47 21.30 6.39
N GLU A 227 -29.71 21.72 6.64
CA GLU A 227 -30.30 21.69 7.99
C GLU A 227 -30.54 20.25 8.48
N GLN A 228 -30.95 19.34 7.58
CA GLN A 228 -31.07 17.91 7.89
C GLN A 228 -29.74 17.30 8.30
N ILE A 229 -28.61 17.69 7.69
CA ILE A 229 -27.28 17.22 8.11
C ILE A 229 -26.99 17.64 9.56
N ASP A 230 -27.23 18.90 9.93
CA ASP A 230 -27.03 19.39 11.31
C ASP A 230 -27.98 18.67 12.29
N GLN A 231 -29.25 18.48 11.90
CA GLN A 231 -30.22 17.76 12.71
C GLN A 231 -29.83 16.29 12.94
N GLN A 232 -29.43 15.58 11.88
CA GLN A 232 -28.98 14.19 11.96
C GLN A 232 -27.71 14.05 12.81
N PHE A 233 -26.79 15.01 12.74
CA PHE A 233 -25.63 15.04 13.63
C PHE A 233 -26.03 15.19 15.10
N ARG A 234 -26.95 16.10 15.43
CA ARG A 234 -27.48 16.26 16.79
C ARG A 234 -28.16 14.98 17.28
N ASN A 235 -29.01 14.38 16.44
CA ASN A 235 -29.71 13.13 16.74
C ASN A 235 -28.73 11.98 17.02
N LEU A 236 -27.65 11.86 16.23
CA LEU A 236 -26.63 10.84 16.42
C LEU A 236 -25.97 10.96 17.80
N ARG A 237 -25.61 12.18 18.22
CA ARG A 237 -25.01 12.40 19.55
C ARG A 237 -25.96 12.10 20.70
N ILE A 238 -27.25 12.40 20.52
CA ILE A 238 -28.29 12.06 21.51
C ILE A 238 -28.45 10.54 21.60
N ALA A 239 -28.59 9.85 20.46
CA ALA A 239 -28.73 8.41 20.40
C ALA A 239 -27.54 7.68 21.05
N VAL A 240 -26.30 8.15 20.84
CA VAL A 240 -25.11 7.59 21.49
C VAL A 240 -25.13 7.79 23.02
N ARG A 241 -25.71 8.90 23.50
CA ARG A 241 -25.82 9.17 24.94
C ARG A 241 -26.90 8.30 25.61
N GLU A 242 -28.01 8.08 24.91
CA GLU A 242 -29.20 7.39 25.44
C GLU A 242 -29.12 5.87 25.27
N GLU A 243 -28.61 5.40 24.14
CA GLU A 243 -28.55 3.97 23.79
C GLU A 243 -27.17 3.37 24.11
N LYS A 244 -27.03 2.79 25.30
CA LYS A 244 -25.78 2.13 25.73
C LYS A 244 -25.29 1.04 24.77
N GLY A 245 -26.22 0.33 24.10
CA GLY A 245 -25.88 -0.69 23.10
C GLY A 245 -25.20 -0.11 21.86
N LEU A 246 -25.75 1.00 21.33
CA LEU A 246 -25.19 1.71 20.17
C LEU A 246 -23.86 2.38 20.53
N ALA A 247 -23.76 2.97 21.72
CA ALA A 247 -22.49 3.50 22.23
C ALA A 247 -21.41 2.41 22.32
N THR A 248 -21.79 1.22 22.79
CA THR A 248 -20.85 0.09 22.87
C THR A 248 -20.42 -0.37 21.48
N ILE A 249 -21.33 -0.46 20.50
CA ILE A 249 -20.96 -0.88 19.13
C ILE A 249 -20.03 0.14 18.47
N LEU A 250 -20.39 1.43 18.49
CA LEU A 250 -19.61 2.48 17.84
C LEU A 250 -18.27 2.80 18.52
N LEU A 251 -18.17 2.59 19.84
CA LEU A 251 -16.96 2.89 20.60
C LEU A 251 -16.07 1.66 20.84
N LYS A 252 -16.59 0.42 20.84
CA LYS A 252 -15.83 -0.81 21.17
C LYS A 252 -15.20 -1.49 19.95
N GLU A 253 -15.61 -1.20 18.72
CA GLU A 253 -14.92 -1.63 17.49
C GLU A 253 -13.48 -1.09 17.35
N GLN A 254 -13.04 -0.27 18.32
CA GLN A 254 -11.69 0.29 18.47
C GLN A 254 -10.52 -0.70 18.44
N ALA A 255 -10.74 -1.98 18.75
CA ALA A 255 -9.64 -2.90 19.05
C ALA A 255 -9.11 -3.67 17.84
N SER A 256 -9.85 -3.77 16.73
CA SER A 256 -9.63 -4.89 15.80
C SER A 256 -9.09 -4.54 14.42
N SER A 257 -9.18 -3.29 13.92
CA SER A 257 -8.37 -2.87 12.76
C SER A 257 -8.49 -1.38 12.47
N ASN A 258 -7.38 -0.74 12.13
CA ASN A 258 -7.35 0.60 11.52
C ASN A 258 -7.86 0.60 10.05
N LEU A 259 -8.51 -0.50 9.60
CA LEU A 259 -8.85 -0.82 8.21
C LEU A 259 -10.37 -1.00 7.98
N SER A 260 -11.23 -0.53 8.89
CA SER A 260 -12.67 -0.62 8.68
C SER A 260 -13.09 0.29 7.52
N THR A 261 -13.61 -0.27 6.43
CA THR A 261 -14.11 0.51 5.28
C THR A 261 -15.22 1.48 5.70
N PHE A 262 -15.46 2.53 4.90
CA PHE A 262 -16.50 3.53 5.18
C PHE A 262 -17.87 2.85 5.35
N GLU A 263 -18.16 1.85 4.53
CA GLU A 263 -19.39 1.06 4.63
C GLU A 263 -19.51 0.30 5.94
N ASN A 264 -18.40 -0.25 6.45
CA ASN A 264 -18.38 -0.97 7.72
C ASN A 264 -18.60 -0.01 8.89
N CYS A 265 -17.94 1.16 8.91
CA CYS A 265 -18.10 2.17 9.96
C CYS A 265 -19.53 2.70 10.09
N TRP A 266 -20.26 2.79 8.96
CA TRP A 266 -21.65 3.24 8.93
C TRP A 266 -22.66 2.09 9.00
N SER A 267 -22.21 0.83 8.94
CA SER A 267 -23.08 -0.36 8.97
C SER A 267 -23.98 -0.44 10.21
N PRO A 268 -23.55 -0.08 11.44
CA PRO A 268 -24.41 -0.12 12.62
C PRO A 268 -25.57 0.88 12.58
N LEU A 269 -25.47 1.89 11.70
CA LEU A 269 -26.46 2.94 11.51
C LEU A 269 -27.34 2.71 10.27
N ARG A 270 -27.10 1.64 9.50
CA ARG A 270 -27.94 1.29 8.34
C ARG A 270 -29.38 1.01 8.80
N GLY A 271 -30.34 1.60 8.09
CA GLY A 271 -31.77 1.51 8.42
C GLY A 271 -32.28 2.55 9.42
N ARG A 272 -31.41 3.47 9.87
CA ARG A 272 -31.81 4.69 10.61
C ARG A 272 -31.76 5.91 9.69
N ASP A 273 -32.46 6.97 10.05
CA ASP A 273 -32.52 8.23 9.30
C ASP A 273 -31.25 9.09 9.49
N TYR A 274 -30.13 8.62 8.92
CA TYR A 274 -28.82 9.30 8.93
C TYR A 274 -28.22 9.46 7.52
N ASP A 275 -29.02 9.31 6.46
CA ASP A 275 -28.52 9.26 5.08
C ASP A 275 -27.91 10.59 4.62
N SER A 276 -28.49 11.73 5.02
CA SER A 276 -27.98 13.06 4.67
C SER A 276 -26.61 13.30 5.32
N LEU A 277 -26.44 12.95 6.60
CA LEU A 277 -25.17 13.03 7.31
C LEU A 277 -24.13 12.07 6.74
N ARG A 278 -24.53 10.84 6.40
CA ARG A 278 -23.66 9.85 5.75
C ARG A 278 -23.19 10.35 4.38
N ASN A 279 -24.09 10.88 3.57
CA ASN A 279 -23.77 11.43 2.25
C ASN A 279 -22.89 12.69 2.33
N TYR A 280 -23.10 13.53 3.34
CA TYR A 280 -22.22 14.65 3.64
C TYR A 280 -20.77 14.18 3.93
N CYS A 281 -20.62 13.19 4.81
CA CYS A 281 -19.31 12.60 5.15
C CYS A 281 -18.67 11.90 3.95
N ARG A 282 -19.49 11.30 3.08
CA ARG A 282 -19.07 10.65 1.83
C ARG A 282 -18.58 11.65 0.76
N GLY A 283 -19.18 12.84 0.68
CA GLY A 283 -18.99 13.78 -0.43
C GLY A 283 -18.01 14.93 -0.16
N ILE A 284 -18.08 15.58 1.00
CA ILE A 284 -17.35 16.84 1.25
C ILE A 284 -16.15 16.67 2.20
N ALA A 285 -16.09 15.56 2.96
CA ALA A 285 -15.11 15.41 4.03
C ALA A 285 -13.90 14.50 3.70
N SER A 286 -13.83 13.73 2.61
CA SER A 286 -12.72 12.77 2.50
C SER A 286 -12.33 12.37 1.07
N VAL A 287 -11.01 12.33 0.84
CA VAL A 287 -10.38 11.31 0.00
C VAL A 287 -10.68 9.99 0.70
N MET A 288 -11.55 9.14 0.15
CA MET A 288 -11.97 7.92 0.84
C MET A 288 -10.75 7.05 1.16
N PRO A 289 -10.48 6.75 2.43
CA PRO A 289 -9.45 5.78 2.78
C PRO A 289 -9.94 4.39 2.38
N GLY A 290 -9.03 3.57 1.86
CA GLY A 290 -9.38 2.30 1.20
C GLY A 290 -9.68 2.42 -0.31
N THR A 291 -9.32 3.53 -0.97
CA THR A 291 -9.33 3.62 -2.46
C THR A 291 -8.29 2.73 -3.14
N ALA A 292 -7.62 1.83 -2.42
CA ALA A 292 -6.67 0.86 -2.96
C ALA A 292 -7.20 0.13 -4.21
N SER A 293 -8.51 -0.19 -4.25
CA SER A 293 -9.12 -0.84 -5.41
C SER A 293 -9.24 0.08 -6.63
N VAL A 294 -9.42 1.39 -6.41
CA VAL A 294 -9.45 2.39 -7.47
C VAL A 294 -8.03 2.71 -7.92
N GLU A 295 -7.08 2.78 -6.97
CA GLU A 295 -5.65 2.94 -7.25
C GLU A 295 -5.05 1.74 -7.97
N SER A 296 -5.50 0.50 -7.71
CA SER A 296 -5.08 -0.68 -8.47
C SER A 296 -5.54 -0.63 -9.92
N ASP A 297 -6.74 -0.09 -10.16
CA ASP A 297 -7.22 0.19 -11.53
C ASP A 297 -6.35 1.27 -12.21
N PHE A 298 -5.84 2.25 -11.44
CA PHE A 298 -4.91 3.28 -11.93
C PHE A 298 -3.45 2.82 -12.04
N SER A 299 -3.01 1.81 -11.30
CA SER A 299 -1.64 1.27 -11.41
C SER A 299 -1.45 0.48 -12.71
N ILE A 300 -2.49 -0.22 -13.18
CA ILE A 300 -2.51 -0.84 -14.52
C ILE A 300 -2.34 0.23 -15.61
N ILE A 301 -2.93 1.40 -15.42
CA ILE A 301 -2.82 2.54 -16.34
C ILE A 301 -1.41 3.12 -16.33
N ASN A 302 -0.77 3.24 -15.17
CA ASN A 302 0.62 3.67 -15.09
C ASN A 302 1.59 2.67 -15.74
N TRP A 303 1.26 1.38 -15.81
CA TRP A 303 2.06 0.36 -16.49
C TRP A 303 2.00 0.47 -18.02
N THR A 304 0.88 0.97 -18.56
CA THR A 304 0.64 1.16 -20.00
C THR A 304 0.96 2.57 -20.48
N LYS A 305 1.28 3.48 -19.57
CA LYS A 305 1.60 4.87 -19.85
C LYS A 305 3.07 4.99 -20.29
N ASP A 306 3.26 5.35 -21.56
CA ASP A 306 4.55 5.75 -22.10
C ASP A 306 5.01 7.06 -21.42
N PRO A 307 6.29 7.23 -21.04
CA PRO A 307 6.82 8.47 -20.47
C PRO A 307 6.61 9.70 -21.36
N ASN A 308 6.29 9.55 -22.64
CA ASN A 308 6.03 10.67 -23.53
C ASN A 308 4.59 11.21 -23.38
N PRO A 309 4.38 12.47 -22.94
CA PRO A 309 3.05 13.02 -22.66
C PRO A 309 2.15 13.20 -23.89
N HIS A 310 2.67 12.94 -25.11
CA HIS A 310 1.94 13.04 -26.38
C HIS A 310 1.62 11.66 -26.99
N SER A 311 1.82 10.57 -26.23
CA SER A 311 1.59 9.22 -26.73
C SER A 311 0.09 8.89 -26.88
N LEU A 312 -0.27 8.27 -28.00
CA LEU A 312 -1.65 7.85 -28.34
C LEU A 312 -2.27 6.89 -27.31
N THR A 313 -1.45 6.25 -26.47
CA THR A 313 -1.88 5.41 -25.35
C THR A 313 -2.75 6.15 -24.35
N HIS A 314 -2.59 7.48 -24.19
CA HIS A 314 -3.43 8.27 -23.29
C HIS A 314 -4.91 8.24 -23.66
N PHE A 315 -5.23 8.35 -24.96
CA PHE A 315 -6.60 8.30 -25.45
C PHE A 315 -7.20 6.89 -25.31
N SER A 316 -6.40 5.86 -25.59
CA SER A 316 -6.82 4.47 -25.38
C SER A 316 -7.11 4.16 -23.92
N LEU A 317 -6.32 4.72 -22.98
CA LEU A 317 -6.52 4.54 -21.55
C LEU A 317 -7.77 5.25 -21.03
N GLU A 318 -8.02 6.47 -21.51
CA GLU A 318 -9.27 7.20 -21.24
C GLU A 318 -10.49 6.43 -21.77
N ALA A 319 -10.41 5.87 -22.99
CA ALA A 319 -11.46 5.04 -23.55
C ALA A 319 -11.73 3.76 -22.74
N ILE A 320 -10.69 3.07 -22.26
CA ILE A 320 -10.84 1.86 -21.41
C ILE A 320 -11.52 2.22 -20.08
N LEU A 321 -11.13 3.33 -19.45
CA LEU A 321 -11.76 3.83 -18.24
C LEU A 321 -13.24 4.16 -18.46
N HIS A 322 -13.56 4.87 -19.55
CA HIS A 322 -14.94 5.17 -19.92
C HIS A 322 -15.74 3.89 -20.19
N CYS A 323 -15.19 2.89 -20.87
CA CYS A 323 -15.86 1.61 -21.12
C CYS A 323 -16.10 0.83 -19.82
N LYS A 324 -15.14 0.79 -18.89
CA LYS A 324 -15.31 0.18 -17.56
C LYS A 324 -16.37 0.91 -16.74
N GLN A 325 -16.38 2.25 -16.79
CA GLN A 325 -17.37 3.07 -16.10
C GLN A 325 -18.76 2.94 -16.74
N PHE A 326 -18.85 2.83 -18.06
CA PHE A 326 -20.09 2.67 -18.82
C PHE A 326 -20.86 1.42 -18.38
N GLY A 327 -20.18 0.29 -18.18
CA GLY A 327 -20.83 -0.92 -17.66
C GLY A 327 -21.45 -0.75 -16.27
N ARG A 328 -20.88 0.13 -15.43
CA ARG A 328 -21.44 0.47 -14.10
C ARG A 328 -22.58 1.48 -14.22
N LEU A 329 -22.43 2.48 -15.07
CA LEU A 329 -23.47 3.49 -15.33
C LEU A 329 -24.72 2.85 -15.97
N ARG A 330 -24.54 1.92 -16.91
CA ARG A 330 -25.66 1.22 -17.56
C ARG A 330 -26.52 0.45 -16.56
N LYS A 331 -25.90 -0.19 -15.57
CA LYS A 331 -26.63 -0.91 -14.50
C LYS A 331 -27.46 0.02 -13.61
N LEU A 332 -27.05 1.27 -13.44
CA LEU A 332 -27.82 2.28 -12.69
C LEU A 332 -29.01 2.84 -13.47
N PHE A 333 -29.04 2.65 -14.79
CA PHE A 333 -30.17 3.01 -15.65
C PHE A 333 -31.14 1.82 -15.91
N GLU A 334 -30.76 0.61 -15.49
CA GLU A 334 -31.55 -0.62 -15.61
C GLU A 334 -32.31 -0.97 -14.30
N GLU A 335 -32.19 -0.15 -13.24
CA GLU A 335 -33.02 -0.15 -12.02
C GLU A 335 -34.06 0.98 -12.04
#